data_AF-A0A1B2R1Z8-F1
#
_entry.id   AF-A0A1B2R1Z8-F1
#
_cell.length_a   1.000
_cell.length_b   1.000
_cell.length_c   1.000
_cell.angle_alpha   90.00
_cell.angle_beta   90.00
_cell.angle_gamma   90.00
#
_symmetry.space_group_name_H-M   'P 1'
#
loop_
_entity.id
_entity.type
_entity.pdbx_description
1 polymer ?
#
loop_
_entity_poly.entity_id
_entity_poly.type
_entity_poly.pdbx_seq_one_letter_code
_entity_poly.pdbx_strand_id
1 'polypeptide(L)' 'MVEDGAVFWLETGHRYVACRCTADVLRRVERSTGLSGVAALRAAEDELVEEASRRLADREALPLRIVYHD' A
#
# COMPACT_ATOMS: atom_id res chain seq x y z
N MET A 1 19.18 3.05 -10.57
CA MET A 1 18.56 3.61 -9.36
C MET A 1 17.90 2.45 -8.65
N VAL A 2 18.47 1.98 -7.52
CA VAL A 2 17.83 0.92 -6.73
C VAL A 2 16.57 1.52 -6.15
N GLU A 3 15.45 0.93 -6.50
CA GLU A 3 14.13 1.38 -6.15
C GLU A 3 13.86 1.07 -4.67
N ASP A 4 14.48 1.84 -3.77
CA ASP A 4 14.51 1.62 -2.32
C ASP A 4 13.10 1.66 -1.70
N GLY A 5 12.61 0.50 -1.25
CA GLY A 5 11.33 0.37 -0.56
C GLY A 5 10.96 -1.09 -0.29
N ALA A 6 10.26 -1.32 0.82
CA ALA A 6 9.72 -2.63 1.14
C ALA A 6 8.43 -2.86 0.34
N VAL A 7 8.36 -3.98 -0.37
CA VAL A 7 7.15 -4.41 -1.10
C VAL A 7 6.48 -5.52 -0.31
N PHE A 8 5.17 -5.39 -0.09
CA PHE A 8 4.34 -6.40 0.54
C PHE A 8 3.06 -6.62 -0.27
N TRP A 9 2.44 -7.79 -0.12
CA TRP A 9 1.25 -8.17 -0.88
C TRP A 9 0.06 -8.28 0.06
N LEU A 10 -1.04 -7.63 -0.31
CA LEU A 10 -2.34 -7.79 0.35
C LEU A 10 -3.18 -8.79 -0.43
N GLU A 11 -3.55 -9.89 0.22
CA GLU A 11 -4.51 -10.84 -0.33
C GLU A 11 -5.93 -10.38 0.01
N THR A 12 -6.73 -10.08 -1.01
CA THR A 12 -8.13 -9.68 -0.86
C THR A 12 -9.03 -10.75 -1.51
N GLY A 13 -9.04 -11.98 -0.97
CA GLY A 13 -9.93 -13.11 -1.32
C GLY A 13 -9.86 -13.65 -2.76
N HIS A 14 -9.83 -12.78 -3.77
CA HIS A 14 -9.80 -13.05 -5.20
C HIS A 14 -8.68 -12.27 -5.93
N ARG A 15 -7.96 -11.38 -5.25
CA ARG A 15 -6.93 -10.49 -5.84
C ARG A 15 -5.75 -10.29 -4.91
N TYR A 16 -4.58 -10.03 -5.49
CA TYR A 16 -3.39 -9.60 -4.77
C TYR A 16 -3.10 -8.13 -5.13
N VAL A 17 -2.91 -7.29 -4.13
CA VAL A 17 -2.49 -5.90 -4.31
C VAL A 17 -1.07 -5.74 -3.80
N ALA A 18 -0.15 -5.33 -4.67
CA ALA A 18 1.20 -4.96 -4.28
C ALA A 18 1.18 -3.58 -3.62
N CYS A 19 1.57 -3.52 -2.35
CA CYS A 19 1.82 -2.29 -1.63
C CYS A 19 3.32 -2.06 -1.52
N ARG A 20 3.74 -0.81 -1.66
CA ARG A 20 5.15 -0.44 -1.59
C ARG A 20 5.35 0.70 -0.61
N CYS A 21 6.07 0.41 0.47
CA CYS A 21 6.53 1.40 1.43
C CYS A 21 7.89 1.93 0.97
N THR A 22 7.88 3.10 0.31
CA THR A 22 9.11 3.81 -0.05
C THR A 22 9.64 4.59 1.16
N ALA A 23 10.93 4.96 1.12
CA ALA A 23 11.52 5.80 2.16
C ALA A 23 10.81 7.15 2.33
N ASP A 24 10.16 7.67 1.28
CA ASP A 24 9.36 8.91 1.35
C ASP A 24 8.08 8.72 2.17
N VAL A 25 7.37 7.61 1.95
CA VAL A 25 6.17 7.24 2.72
C VAL A 25 6.53 7.09 4.19
N LEU A 26 7.63 6.38 4.49
CA LEU A 26 8.11 6.22 5.86
C LEU A 26 8.42 7.57 6.51
N ARG A 27 9.21 8.43 5.85
CA ARG A 27 9.54 9.78 6.35
C ARG A 27 8.32 10.69 6.51
N ARG A 28 7.29 10.50 5.70
CA ARG A 28 6.02 11.24 5.82
C ARG A 28 5.29 10.82 7.09
N VAL A 29 5.19 9.51 7.33
CA VAL A 29 4.52 8.94 8.51
C VAL A 29 5.26 9.33 9.79
N GLU A 30 6.59 9.25 9.80
CA GLU A 30 7.41 9.69 10.93
C GLU A 30 7.14 11.17 11.27
N ARG A 31 7.07 12.04 10.26
CA ARG A 31 6.77 13.47 10.46
C ARG A 31 5.34 13.73 10.92
N SER A 32 4.36 12.97 10.41
CA SER A 32 2.95 13.19 10.72
C SER A 32 2.55 12.64 12.09
N THR A 33 3.21 11.57 12.54
CA THR A 33 2.82 10.84 13.76
C THR A 33 3.81 11.02 14.91
N GLY A 34 5.04 11.46 14.62
CA GLY A 34 6.15 11.49 15.59
C GLY A 34 6.71 10.10 15.94
N LEU A 35 6.19 9.04 15.31
CA LEU A 35 6.70 7.67 15.47
C LEU A 35 8.03 7.51 14.72
N SER A 36 8.80 6.48 15.07
CA SER A 36 10.04 6.12 14.37
C SER A 36 10.27 4.61 14.36
N GLY A 37 11.18 4.15 13.50
CA GLY A 37 11.58 2.75 13.42
C GLY A 37 10.40 1.82 13.10
N VAL A 38 10.27 0.71 13.85
CA VAL A 38 9.22 -0.30 13.60
C VAL A 38 7.81 0.26 13.80
N ALA A 39 7.62 1.20 14.72
CA ALA A 39 6.30 1.82 14.95
C ALA A 39 5.87 2.68 13.76
N ALA A 40 6.81 3.45 13.18
CA ALA A 40 6.55 4.20 11.96
C ALA A 40 6.33 3.30 10.75
N LEU A 41 7.07 2.18 10.66
CA LEU A 41 6.88 1.21 9.59
C LEU A 41 5.47 0.60 9.64
N ARG A 42 5.00 0.18 10.82
CA ARG A 42 3.64 -0.36 10.97
C ARG A 42 2.56 0.66 10.63
N ALA A 43 2.71 1.90 11.09
CA ALA A 43 1.78 2.98 10.74
C ALA A 43 1.77 3.25 9.22
N ALA A 44 2.94 3.16 8.56
CA ALA A 44 3.03 3.28 7.12
C ALA A 44 2.40 2.10 6.37
N GLU A 45 2.54 0.88 6.89
CA GLU A 45 1.86 -0.31 6.37
C GLU A 45 0.34 -0.15 6.47
N ASP A 46 -0.18 0.26 7.63
CA ASP A 46 -1.62 0.48 7.85
C ASP A 46 -2.20 1.53 6.88
N GLU A 47 -1.53 2.68 6.72
CA GLU A 47 -1.95 3.71 5.74
C GLU A 47 -1.99 3.16 4.30
N LEU A 48 -1.00 2.35 3.93
CA LEU A 48 -0.93 1.74 2.61
C LEU A 48 -2.03 0.68 2.41
N VAL A 49 -2.37 -0.08 3.45
CA VAL A 49 -3.48 -1.05 3.43
C VAL A 49 -4.82 -0.34 3.26
N GLU A 50 -5.07 0.74 4.01
CA GLU A 50 -6.31 1.51 3.90
C GLU A 50 -6.46 2.14 2.52
N GLU A 51 -5.39 2.73 1.99
CA GLU A 51 -5.40 3.34 0.65
C GLU A 51 -5.61 2.28 -0.45
N ALA A 52 -4.94 1.13 -0.34
CA ALA A 52 -5.13 0.01 -1.27
C ALA A 52 -6.57 -0.51 -1.23
N SER A 53 -7.13 -0.67 -0.03
CA SER A 53 -8.52 -1.12 0.18
C SER A 53 -9.52 -0.14 -0.41
N ARG A 54 -9.29 1.18 -0.19
CA ARG A 54 -10.14 2.23 -0.75
C ARG A 54 -10.11 2.26 -2.28
N ARG A 55 -8.92 2.15 -2.89
CA ARG A 55 -8.76 2.08 -4.34
C ARG A 55 -9.39 0.82 -4.93
N LEU A 56 -9.33 -0.30 -4.20
CA LEU A 56 -9.98 -1.53 -4.62
C LEU A 56 -11.50 -1.36 -4.62
N ALA A 57 -12.07 -0.85 -3.53
CA ALA A 57 -13.51 -0.60 -3.42
C ALA A 57 -14.02 0.37 -4.51
N ASP A 58 -13.27 1.45 -4.78
CA ASP A 58 -13.59 2.40 -5.86
C ASP A 58 -13.57 1.73 -7.25
N ARG A 59 -12.62 0.81 -7.48
CA ARG A 59 -12.52 0.02 -8.71
C ARG A 59 -13.55 -1.10 -8.83
N GLU A 60 -14.01 -1.67 -7.72
CA GLU A 60 -15.08 -2.66 -7.71
C GLU A 60 -16.45 -2.04 -7.99
N ALA A 61 -16.62 -0.73 -7.71
CA ALA A 61 -17.79 0.03 -8.12
C ALA A 61 -17.85 0.28 -9.64
N LEU A 62 -16.73 0.14 -10.36
CA LEU A 62 -16.68 0.13 -11.82
C LEU A 62 -17.00 -1.29 -12.34
N PRO A 63 -17.72 -1.45 -13.46
CA PRO A 63 -18.00 -2.78 -14.01
C PRO A 63 -16.68 -3.52 -14.24
N LEU A 64 -16.55 -4.67 -13.56
CA LEU A 64 -15.34 -5.49 -13.47
C LEU A 64 -14.82 -5.86 -14.87
N ARG A 65 -13.96 -5.04 -15.46
CA ARG A 65 -13.17 -5.42 -16.64
C ARG A 65 -12.01 -6.26 -16.16
N ILE A 66 -12.13 -7.57 -16.32
CA ILE A 66 -11.00 -8.49 -16.24
C ILE A 66 -10.04 -8.09 -17.37
N VAL A 67 -8.94 -7.43 -17.00
CA VAL A 67 -7.83 -7.17 -17.93
C VAL A 67 -6.77 -8.22 -17.64
N TYR A 68 -6.64 -9.17 -18.57
CA TYR A 68 -5.54 -10.12 -18.58
C TYR A 68 -4.28 -9.37 -19.02
N HIS A 69 -3.19 -9.48 -18.25
CA HIS A 69 -1.86 -9.10 -18.72
C HIS A 69 -1.16 -10.37 -19.22
N ASP A 70 -0.75 -10.36 -20.48
CA ASP A 70 0.12 -11.36 -21.12
C ASP A 70 1.58 -11.16 -20.68
#